data_AF-A0A2D4JYU9-F1
#
_entry.id   AF-A0A2D4JYU9-F1
#
_cell.length_a   1.000
_cell.length_b   1.000
_cell.length_c   1.000
_cell.angle_alpha   90.00
_cell.angle_beta   90.00
_cell.angle_gamma   90.00
#
_symmetry.space_group_name_H-M   'P 1'
#
loop_
_entity.id
_entity.type
_entity.pdbx_description
1 polymer ?
#
loop_
_entity_poly.entity_id
_entity_poly.type
_entity_poly.pdbx_seq_one_letter_code
_entity_poly.pdbx_strand_id
1 'polypeptide(L)'
;NIYVKPLGEIIRGFGVDFHQYADDTQLYISTPDHPSVAVDVLARCLEAVRIWMGSNGLKLNPSKTEWLWLPSSRYSHLTPSVSIGGESLAPVGRARNLGILLDSRLSLEDHLTAVVRGMFFQIR
;
A
#
# COMPACT_ATOMS: atom_id res chain seq x y z
N ASN A 1 -1.91 17.91 8.03
CA ASN A 1 -2.87 18.04 6.91
C ASN A 1 -4.29 17.93 7.49
N ILE A 2 -5.02 19.04 7.66
CA ILE A 2 -6.30 19.08 8.42
C ILE A 2 -7.42 18.36 7.66
N TYR A 3 -7.39 18.36 6.33
CA TYR A 3 -8.45 17.81 5.48
C TYR A 3 -8.55 16.28 5.50
N VAL A 4 -7.43 15.60 5.75
CA VAL A 4 -7.36 14.12 5.78
C VAL A 4 -7.38 13.54 7.19
N LYS A 5 -7.54 14.38 8.22
CA LYS A 5 -7.65 13.92 9.61
C LYS A 5 -8.80 12.90 9.80
N PRO A 6 -10.02 13.11 9.27
CA PRO A 6 -11.10 12.13 9.40
C PRO A 6 -10.80 10.82 8.66
N LEU A 7 -10.03 10.87 7.56
CA LEU A 7 -9.59 9.67 6.85
C LEU A 7 -8.72 8.78 7.74
N GLY A 8 -7.81 9.39 8.50
CA GLY A 8 -6.98 8.67 9.46
C GLY A 8 -7.76 8.05 10.62
N GLU A 9 -8.89 8.64 11.02
CA GLU A 9 -9.79 8.07 12.03
C GLU A 9 -10.53 6.84 11.49
N ILE A 10 -10.98 6.89 10.24
CA ILE A 10 -11.61 5.75 9.55
C ILE A 10 -10.63 4.58 9.48
N ILE A 11 -9.41 4.83 9.00
CA ILE A 11 -8.40 3.77 8.84
C ILE A 11 -8.07 3.11 10.19
N ARG A 12 -7.87 3.93 11.25
CA ARG A 12 -7.64 3.41 12.61
C ARG A 12 -8.82 2.62 13.15
N GLY A 13 -10.05 2.96 12.76
CA GLY A 13 -11.25 2.20 13.14
C GLY A 13 -11.24 0.74 12.66
N PHE A 14 -10.46 0.42 11.62
CA PHE A 14 -10.26 -0.96 11.14
C PHE A 14 -9.04 -1.65 11.79
N GLY A 15 -8.28 -0.96 12.65
CA GLY A 15 -7.01 -1.46 13.18
C GLY A 15 -5.91 -1.54 12.12
N VAL A 16 -6.02 -0.74 11.05
CA VAL A 16 -5.03 -0.65 9.98
C VAL A 16 -4.09 0.52 10.27
N ASP A 17 -2.79 0.30 10.11
CA ASP A 17 -1.79 1.36 10.22
C ASP A 17 -1.71 2.13 8.91
N PHE A 18 -1.32 3.40 8.98
CA PHE A 18 -1.18 4.21 7.78
C PHE A 18 -0.13 5.30 7.91
N HIS A 19 0.35 5.73 6.74
CA HIS A 19 1.18 6.91 6.58
C HIS A 19 0.59 7.80 5.49
N GLN A 20 0.69 9.11 5.68
CA GLN A 20 0.16 10.09 4.74
C GLN A 20 1.19 11.18 4.50
N TYR A 21 1.44 11.46 3.23
CA TYR A 21 2.29 12.55 2.79
C TYR A 21 1.64 13.22 1.57
N ALA A 22 1.30 14.50 1.70
CA ALA A 22 0.51 15.24 0.70
C ALA A 22 -0.78 14.47 0.31
N ASP A 23 -0.90 14.05 -0.95
CA ASP A 23 -1.98 13.25 -1.52
C ASP A 23 -1.72 11.73 -1.48
N ASP A 24 -0.49 11.30 -1.20
CA ASP A 24 -0.14 9.89 -1.07
C ASP A 24 -0.59 9.34 0.29
N THR A 25 -1.39 8.26 0.26
CA THR A 25 -1.83 7.52 1.46
C THR A 25 -1.38 6.08 1.35
N GLN A 26 -0.73 5.58 2.38
CA GLN A 26 -0.19 4.23 2.46
C GLN A 26 -0.85 3.50 3.62
N LEU A 27 -1.34 2.29 3.38
CA LEU A 27 -2.01 1.47 4.37
C LEU A 27 -1.21 0.20 4.62
N TYR A 28 -1.11 -0.21 5.87
CA TYR A 28 -0.33 -1.35 6.31
C TYR A 28 -1.13 -2.20 7.29
N ILE A 29 -1.07 -3.51 7.10
CA ILE A 29 -1.56 -4.48 8.07
C ILE A 29 -0.56 -5.62 8.16
N SER A 30 -0.26 -6.04 9.38
CA SER A 30 0.61 -7.18 9.66
C SER A 30 -0.12 -8.15 10.57
N THR A 31 0.07 -9.44 10.35
CA THR A 31 -0.52 -10.48 11.18
C THR A 31 0.44 -11.67 11.29
N PRO A 32 0.65 -12.25 12.48
CA PRO A 32 1.54 -13.41 12.65
C PRO A 32 0.90 -14.70 12.11
N ASP A 33 -0.42 -14.77 12.17
CA ASP A 33 -1.27 -15.87 11.73
C ASP A 33 -2.55 -15.29 11.08
N HIS A 34 -3.21 -16.04 10.20
CA HIS A 34 -4.45 -15.61 9.53
C HIS A 34 -4.31 -14.50 8.46
N PRO A 35 -3.43 -14.66 7.45
CA PRO A 35 -3.27 -13.67 6.36
C PRO A 35 -4.56 -13.31 5.62
N SER A 36 -5.48 -14.28 5.45
CA SER A 36 -6.77 -14.04 4.81
C SER A 36 -7.62 -13.01 5.56
N VAL A 37 -7.67 -13.10 6.89
CA VAL A 37 -8.42 -12.17 7.73
C VAL A 37 -7.85 -10.76 7.63
N ALA A 38 -6.52 -10.62 7.63
CA ALA A 38 -5.87 -9.32 7.45
C ALA A 38 -6.18 -8.71 6.08
N VAL A 39 -6.16 -9.52 5.01
CA VAL A 39 -6.54 -9.08 3.66
C VAL A 39 -8.01 -8.62 3.63
N ASP A 40 -8.92 -9.36 4.27
CA ASP A 40 -10.34 -8.99 4.35
C ASP A 40 -10.57 -7.70 5.16
N VAL A 41 -9.81 -7.48 6.23
CA VAL A 41 -9.81 -6.22 6.99
C VAL A 41 -9.34 -5.07 6.12
N LEU A 42 -8.24 -5.26 5.39
CA LEU A 42 -7.68 -4.24 4.51
C LEU A 42 -8.65 -3.90 3.37
N ALA A 43 -9.29 -4.89 2.75
CA ALA A 43 -10.29 -4.68 1.70
C ALA A 43 -11.48 -3.86 2.20
N ARG A 44 -12.01 -4.18 3.39
CA ARG A 44 -13.10 -3.38 4.01
C ARG A 44 -12.65 -1.96 4.36
N CYS A 45 -11.42 -1.80 4.84
CA CYS A 45 -10.85 -0.49 5.13
C CYS A 45 -10.72 0.35 3.85
N LEU A 46 -10.22 -0.22 2.76
CA LEU A 46 -10.09 0.46 1.47
C LEU A 46 -11.44 0.89 0.91
N GLU A 47 -12.48 0.05 1.06
CA GLU A 47 -13.82 0.41 0.63
C GLU A 47 -14.41 1.57 1.47
N ALA A 48 -14.20 1.57 2.78
CA ALA A 48 -14.61 2.68 3.64
C ALA A 48 -13.88 3.99 3.27
N VAL A 49 -12.57 3.91 2.99
CA VAL A 49 -11.75 5.02 2.48
C VAL A 49 -12.32 5.54 1.17
N ARG A 50 -12.63 4.66 0.21
CA ARG A 50 -13.20 5.01 -1.10
C ARG A 50 -14.53 5.75 -0.96
N ILE A 51 -15.43 5.25 -0.11
CA ILE A 51 -16.73 5.87 0.16
C ILE A 51 -16.55 7.25 0.78
N TRP A 52 -15.72 7.38 1.81
CA TRP A 52 -15.47 8.66 2.45
C TRP A 52 -14.84 9.68 1.51
N MET A 53 -13.86 9.27 0.69
CA MET A 53 -13.26 10.14 -0.32
C MET A 53 -14.34 10.66 -1.27
N GLY A 54 -15.20 9.77 -1.79
CA GLY A 54 -16.30 10.14 -2.67
C GLY A 54 -17.27 11.16 -2.05
N SER A 55 -17.63 10.98 -0.76
CA SER A 55 -18.48 11.93 -0.03
C SER A 55 -17.82 13.28 0.24
N ASN A 56 -16.48 13.34 0.23
CA ASN A 56 -15.70 14.56 0.49
C ASN A 56 -15.13 15.19 -0.80
N GLY A 57 -15.65 14.81 -1.97
CA GLY A 57 -15.22 15.38 -3.26
C GLY A 57 -13.82 14.92 -3.72
N LEU A 58 -13.29 13.87 -3.11
CA LEU A 58 -12.02 13.24 -3.47
C LEU A 58 -12.27 11.94 -4.24
N LYS A 59 -11.27 11.50 -5.01
CA LYS A 59 -11.36 10.26 -5.79
C LYS A 59 -10.12 9.41 -5.56
N LEU A 60 -10.34 8.21 -5.03
CA LEU A 60 -9.31 7.16 -5.00
C LEU A 60 -9.02 6.73 -6.45
N ASN A 61 -7.75 6.52 -6.78
CA ASN A 61 -7.32 6.15 -8.13
C ASN A 61 -6.80 4.70 -8.16
N PRO A 62 -7.65 3.70 -8.50
CA PRO A 62 -7.25 2.30 -8.57
C PRO A 62 -6.05 2.06 -9.48
N SER A 63 -6.00 2.71 -10.65
CA SER A 63 -4.89 2.58 -11.62
C SER A 63 -3.52 3.00 -11.08
N LYS A 64 -3.48 3.81 -10.03
CA LYS A 64 -2.24 4.24 -9.36
C LYS A 64 -2.03 3.56 -8.01
N THR A 65 -2.96 2.69 -7.59
CA THR A 65 -2.87 2.01 -6.29
C THR A 65 -2.08 0.72 -6.45
N GLU A 66 -0.98 0.61 -5.71
CA GLU A 66 -0.11 -0.57 -5.73
C GLU A 66 -0.35 -1.43 -4.48
N TRP A 67 -0.46 -2.75 -4.68
CA TRP A 67 -0.67 -3.72 -3.60
C TRP A 67 0.59 -4.57 -3.43
N LEU A 68 1.30 -4.42 -2.30
CA LEU A 68 2.49 -5.20 -1.99
C LEU A 68 2.16 -6.30 -0.97
N TRP A 69 2.42 -7.55 -1.35
CA TRP A 69 2.24 -8.71 -0.49
C TRP A 69 3.58 -9.18 0.06
N LEU A 70 3.69 -9.27 1.39
CA LEU A 70 4.92 -9.62 2.11
C LEU A 70 4.72 -10.90 2.93
N PRO A 71 4.69 -12.10 2.30
CA PRO A 71 4.45 -13.34 3.01
C PRO A 71 5.69 -13.84 3.74
N SER A 72 5.49 -14.44 4.91
CA SER A 72 6.50 -15.34 5.49
C SER A 72 6.60 -16.63 4.66
N SER A 73 7.67 -17.41 4.84
CA SER A 73 7.89 -18.67 4.10
C SER A 73 6.72 -19.65 4.20
N ARG A 74 5.95 -19.61 5.29
CA ARG A 74 4.74 -20.43 5.49
C ARG A 74 3.63 -20.09 4.49
N TYR A 75 3.53 -18.82 4.09
CA TYR A 75 2.44 -18.29 3.26
C TYR A 75 2.90 -17.85 1.87
N SER A 76 4.11 -18.23 1.46
CA SER A 76 4.71 -17.87 0.17
C SER A 76 3.91 -18.37 -1.05
N HIS A 77 3.10 -19.41 -0.87
CA HIS A 77 2.21 -19.97 -1.89
C HIS A 77 0.90 -19.18 -2.05
N LEU A 78 0.60 -18.25 -1.14
CA LEU A 78 -0.60 -17.42 -1.20
C LEU A 78 -0.31 -16.11 -1.94
N THR A 79 -1.21 -15.74 -2.85
CA THR A 79 -1.19 -14.47 -3.58
C THR A 79 -2.56 -13.80 -3.49
N PRO A 80 -2.90 -13.21 -2.33
CA PRO A 80 -4.21 -12.59 -2.13
C PRO A 80 -4.34 -11.33 -3.00
N SER A 81 -5.50 -11.14 -3.61
CA SER A 81 -5.86 -9.89 -4.28
C SER A 81 -6.81 -9.07 -3.41
N VAL A 82 -6.76 -7.76 -3.55
CA VAL A 82 -7.66 -6.83 -2.84
C VAL A 82 -8.51 -6.10 -3.88
N SER A 83 -9.80 -5.93 -3.63
CA SER A 83 -10.67 -5.17 -4.53
C SER A 83 -10.88 -3.73 -4.06
N ILE A 84 -10.93 -2.80 -5.01
CA ILE A 84 -11.24 -1.38 -4.78
C ILE A 84 -12.24 -0.95 -5.84
N GLY A 85 -13.47 -0.60 -5.43
CA GLY A 85 -14.49 -0.10 -6.36
C GLY A 85 -14.85 -1.06 -7.49
N GLY A 86 -14.69 -2.38 -7.27
CA GLY A 86 -14.94 -3.42 -8.27
C GLY A 86 -13.72 -3.82 -9.11
N GLU A 87 -12.60 -3.08 -9.02
CA GLU A 87 -11.34 -3.44 -9.66
C GLU A 87 -10.49 -4.30 -8.71
N SER A 88 -9.88 -5.38 -9.23
CA SER A 88 -9.01 -6.25 -8.45
C SER A 88 -7.55 -5.82 -8.56
N LEU A 89 -6.91 -5.56 -7.44
CA LEU A 89 -5.49 -5.30 -7.31
C LEU A 89 -4.76 -6.61 -7.01
N ALA A 90 -3.98 -7.07 -8.00
CA ALA A 90 -3.07 -8.19 -7.83
C ALA A 90 -1.78 -7.73 -7.13
N PRO A 91 -1.13 -8.61 -6.33
CA PRO A 91 0.15 -8.29 -5.73
C PRO A 91 1.18 -7.89 -6.79
N VAL A 92 1.83 -6.75 -6.60
CA VAL A 92 3.00 -6.35 -7.38
C VAL A 92 4.27 -6.84 -6.70
N GLY A 93 5.28 -7.21 -7.48
CA GLY A 93 6.59 -7.58 -6.92
C GLY A 93 7.34 -6.41 -6.29
N ARG A 94 6.97 -5.17 -6.68
CA ARG A 94 7.61 -3.92 -6.24
C ARG A 94 6.59 -2.80 -6.19
N ALA A 95 6.68 -1.95 -5.18
CA ALA A 95 5.84 -0.77 -5.02
C ALA A 95 6.69 0.46 -4.67
N ARG A 96 6.29 1.64 -5.14
CA ARG A 96 6.99 2.89 -4.84
C ARG A 96 6.33 3.59 -3.66
N ASN A 97 7.12 3.85 -2.63
CA ASN A 97 6.71 4.62 -1.45
C ASN A 97 7.58 5.87 -1.34
N LEU A 98 7.04 7.05 -1.69
CA LEU A 98 7.72 8.36 -1.59
C LEU A 98 9.12 8.38 -2.23
N GLY A 99 9.28 7.72 -3.37
CA GLY A 99 10.55 7.61 -4.10
C GLY A 99 11.43 6.42 -3.70
N ILE A 100 11.09 5.72 -2.61
CA ILE A 100 11.72 4.46 -2.22
C ILE A 100 11.04 3.32 -2.96
N LEU A 101 11.83 2.42 -3.56
CA LEU A 101 11.30 1.22 -4.21
C LEU A 101 11.39 0.06 -3.23
N LEU A 102 10.22 -0.44 -2.81
CA LEU A 102 10.12 -1.58 -1.91
C LEU A 102 9.84 -2.84 -2.72
N ASP A 103 10.61 -3.90 -2.48
CA ASP A 103 10.36 -5.22 -3.06
C ASP A 103 9.62 -6.13 -2.05
N SER A 104 9.08 -7.24 -2.54
CA SER A 104 8.36 -8.20 -1.71
C SER A 104 9.20 -8.91 -0.64
N ARG A 105 10.53 -8.70 -0.67
CA ARG A 105 11.50 -9.26 0.28
C ARG A 105 12.00 -8.21 1.28
N LEU A 106 11.56 -6.96 1.15
CA LEU A 106 12.10 -5.79 1.87
C LEU A 106 13.64 -5.70 1.84
N SER A 107 14.26 -6.20 0.77
CA SER A 107 15.72 -6.30 0.63
C SER A 107 16.38 -4.93 0.38
N LEU A 108 15.60 -3.97 -0.14
CA LEU A 108 16.04 -2.64 -0.60
C LEU A 108 17.12 -2.67 -1.71
N GLU A 109 17.48 -3.85 -2.24
CA GLU A 109 18.54 -4.02 -3.24
C GLU A 109 18.27 -3.23 -4.52
N ASP A 110 17.02 -3.26 -4.99
CA ASP A 110 16.59 -2.52 -6.18
C ASP A 110 16.67 -1.01 -6.00
N HIS A 111 16.33 -0.51 -4.80
CA HIS A 111 16.45 0.91 -4.47
C HIS A 111 17.92 1.34 -4.44
N LEU A 112 18.78 0.57 -3.76
CA LEU A 112 20.22 0.82 -3.71
C LEU A 112 20.83 0.83 -5.13
N THR A 113 20.45 -0.14 -5.96
CA THR A 113 20.90 -0.21 -7.35
C THR A 113 20.46 1.00 -8.17
N ALA A 114 19.21 1.44 -8.01
CA ALA A 114 18.68 2.61 -8.72
C ALA A 114 19.40 3.90 -8.30
N VAL A 115 19.64 4.11 -7.01
CA VAL A 115 20.37 5.26 -6.48
C VAL A 115 21.81 5.26 -7.00
N VAL A 116 22.52 4.14 -6.91
CA VAL A 116 23.92 4.04 -7.38
C VAL A 116 24.02 4.31 -8.89
N ARG A 117 23.12 3.75 -9.70
CA ARG A 117 23.09 4.02 -11.15
C ARG A 117 22.83 5.50 -11.46
N GLY A 118 21.91 6.14 -10.74
CA GLY A 118 21.62 7.56 -10.89
C GLY A 118 22.84 8.44 -10.58
N MET A 119 23.58 8.10 -9.53
CA MET A 119 24.82 8.81 -9.15
C MET A 119 25.93 8.63 -10.20
N PHE A 120 26.11 7.43 -10.75
CA PHE A 120 27.10 7.20 -11.83
C PHE A 120 26.77 7.96 -13.12
N PHE A 121 25.49 8.22 -13.42
CA PHE A 121 25.10 9.04 -14.57
C PHE A 121 25.42 10.53 -14.37
N GLN A 122 25.43 11.01 -13.13
CA GLN A 122 25.76 12.41 -12.81
C GLN A 122 27.27 12.70 -12.73
N ILE A 123 28.12 11.67 -12.69
CA ILE A 123 29.58 11.81 -12.60
C ILE A 123 30.26 11.63 -13.98
N ARG A 124 29.47 11.58 -15.07
CA ARG A 124 29.97 11.38 -16.43
C ARG A 124 29.64 12.55 -17.34
#